data_AF-A0A401VUW3-F1
#
_entry.id   AF-A0A401VUW3-F1
#
_cell.length_a   1.000
_cell.length_b   1.000
_cell.length_c   1.000
_cell.angle_alpha   90.00
_cell.angle_beta   90.00
_cell.angle_gamma   90.00
#
_symmetry.space_group_name_H-M   'P 1'
#
loop_
_entity.id
_entity.type
_entity.pdbx_description
1 polymer ?
#
loop_
_entity_poly.entity_id
_entity_poly.type
_entity_poly.pdbx_seq_one_letter_code
_entity_poly.pdbx_strand_id
1 'polypeptide(L)'
;MAATPDSAALQRLADLTTERRIQLGMTKSDLARAAGLTINTYNKVEAARPVRDITYGKIEPVLGWATGACREVLSGAGEAPVTMTSSKHGAPRAVSPEVFQRDIEEAVQAAAITATDNLTTADVRKLKQHVVEELRRRGYLPPAETAD
;
A
#
# COMPACT_ATOMS: atom_id res chain seq x y z
N MET A 1 -11.62 -27.34 19.10
CA MET A 1 -10.69 -26.88 20.15
C MET A 1 -9.57 -26.13 19.44
N ALA A 2 -9.44 -24.81 19.63
CA ALA A 2 -8.37 -24.05 18.97
C ALA A 2 -7.03 -24.43 19.61
N ALA A 3 -6.13 -25.02 18.84
CA ALA A 3 -4.77 -25.30 19.28
C ALA A 3 -4.14 -23.98 19.75
N THR A 4 -3.59 -23.97 20.96
CA THR A 4 -2.77 -22.85 21.41
C THR A 4 -1.65 -22.67 20.39
N PRO A 5 -1.44 -21.47 19.83
CA PRO A 5 -0.40 -21.26 18.83
C PRO A 5 0.94 -21.64 19.43
N ASP A 6 1.72 -22.44 18.70
CA ASP A 6 3.07 -22.81 19.11
C ASP A 6 3.94 -21.55 19.22
N SER A 7 4.85 -21.56 20.20
CA SER A 7 5.78 -20.47 20.49
C SER A 7 6.55 -19.99 19.25
N ALA A 8 6.91 -20.91 18.36
CA ALA A 8 7.57 -20.57 17.10
C ALA A 8 6.68 -19.72 16.16
N ALA A 9 5.38 -20.00 16.12
CA ALA A 9 4.43 -19.23 15.31
C ALA A 9 4.20 -17.82 15.89
N LEU A 10 4.12 -17.71 17.23
CA LEU A 10 4.07 -16.43 17.91
C LEU A 10 5.32 -15.58 17.66
N GLN A 11 6.50 -16.22 17.64
CA GLN A 11 7.76 -15.53 17.35
C GLN A 11 7.80 -15.01 15.92
N ARG A 12 7.46 -15.84 14.93
CA ARG A 12 7.38 -15.41 13.53
C ARG A 12 6.44 -14.22 13.35
N LEU A 13 5.26 -14.27 13.97
CA LEU A 13 4.31 -13.15 13.90
C LEU A 13 4.87 -11.88 14.53
N ALA A 14 5.55 -11.99 15.68
CA ALA A 14 6.18 -10.87 16.36
C ALA A 14 7.26 -10.20 15.49
N ASP A 15 8.09 -11.00 14.82
CA ASP A 15 9.16 -10.52 13.95
C ASP A 15 8.58 -9.77 12.73
N LEU A 16 7.61 -10.38 12.05
CA LEU A 16 6.92 -9.78 10.90
C LEU A 16 6.20 -8.48 11.28
N THR A 17 5.55 -8.45 12.44
CA THR A 17 4.84 -7.26 12.94
C THR A 17 5.83 -6.14 13.23
N THR A 18 6.96 -6.48 13.86
CA THR A 18 8.03 -5.53 14.22
C THR A 18 8.66 -4.94 12.97
N GLU A 19 9.03 -5.78 12.02
CA GLU A 19 9.62 -5.36 10.74
C GLU A 19 8.67 -4.43 9.98
N ARG A 20 7.39 -4.84 9.85
CA ARG A 20 6.40 -4.04 9.12
C ARG A 20 6.16 -2.70 9.78
N ARG A 21 6.07 -2.64 11.12
CA ARG A 21 5.94 -1.37 11.85
C ARG A 21 7.13 -0.44 11.57
N ILE A 22 8.34 -0.98 11.54
CA ILE A 22 9.56 -0.21 11.23
C ILE A 22 9.52 0.30 9.78
N GLN A 23 9.12 -0.52 8.82
CA GLN A 23 8.95 -0.11 7.41
C GLN A 23 7.93 1.04 7.27
N LEU A 24 6.89 1.07 8.11
CA LEU A 24 5.90 2.13 8.18
C LEU A 24 6.38 3.38 8.94
N GLY A 25 7.59 3.37 9.51
CA GLY A 25 8.13 4.48 10.30
C GLY A 25 7.40 4.74 11.62
N MET A 26 6.65 3.76 12.13
CA MET A 26 5.83 3.91 13.33
C MET A 26 6.57 3.50 14.61
N THR A 27 6.39 4.25 15.69
CA THR A 27 6.75 3.74 17.03
C THR A 27 5.72 2.73 17.51
N LYS A 28 6.04 1.94 18.55
CA LYS A 28 5.08 1.02 19.18
C LYS A 28 3.82 1.75 19.69
N SER A 29 4.01 2.97 20.20
CA SER A 29 2.93 3.84 20.68
C SER A 29 2.00 4.30 19.55
N ASP A 30 2.57 4.63 18.38
CA ASP A 30 1.79 5.08 17.22
C ASP A 30 0.89 3.97 16.71
N LEU A 31 1.44 2.77 16.56
CA LEU A 31 0.67 1.62 16.09
C LEU A 31 -0.41 1.22 17.12
N ALA A 32 -0.08 1.18 18.41
CA ALA A 32 -1.07 0.92 19.45
C ALA A 32 -2.22 1.93 19.42
N ARG A 33 -1.91 3.22 19.25
CA ARG A 33 -2.91 4.29 19.13
C ARG A 33 -3.78 4.10 17.89
N ALA A 34 -3.17 3.86 16.72
CA ALA A 34 -3.88 3.65 15.46
C ALA A 34 -4.79 2.42 15.50
N ALA A 35 -4.39 1.36 16.22
CA ALA A 35 -5.19 0.16 16.40
C ALA A 35 -6.24 0.26 17.53
N GLY A 36 -6.30 1.38 18.26
CA GLY A 36 -7.18 1.52 19.43
C GLY A 36 -6.86 0.52 20.55
N LEU A 37 -5.57 0.30 20.81
CA LEU A 37 -5.03 -0.60 21.82
C LEU A 37 -4.19 0.18 22.85
N THR A 38 -4.03 -0.41 24.03
CA THR A 38 -3.01 0.09 24.98
C THR A 38 -1.62 -0.33 24.53
N ILE A 39 -0.60 0.49 24.80
CA ILE A 39 0.80 0.16 24.48
C ILE A 39 1.23 -1.17 25.12
N ASN A 40 0.74 -1.48 26.33
CA ASN A 40 1.01 -2.75 27.00
C ASN A 40 0.43 -3.95 26.25
N THR A 41 -0.75 -3.79 25.64
CA THR A 41 -1.36 -4.85 24.82
C THR A 41 -0.56 -5.08 23.54
N TYR A 42 -0.12 -3.99 22.88
CA TYR A 42 0.70 -4.11 21.69
C TYR A 42 2.09 -4.69 21.98
N ASN A 43 2.72 -4.32 23.11
CA ASN A 43 4.00 -4.89 23.53
C ASN A 43 3.96 -6.41 23.68
N LYS A 44 2.81 -6.99 24.06
CA LYS A 44 2.65 -8.45 24.11
C LYS A 44 2.76 -9.09 22.73
N VAL A 45 2.23 -8.44 21.70
CA VAL A 45 2.30 -8.94 20.31
C VAL A 45 3.75 -9.02 19.85
N GLU A 46 4.52 -7.94 19.97
CA GLU A 46 5.95 -7.93 19.56
C GLU A 46 6.86 -8.72 20.52
N ALA A 47 6.37 -9.10 21.71
CA ALA A 47 7.09 -9.98 22.64
C ALA A 47 6.70 -11.46 22.46
N ALA A 48 6.07 -11.82 21.33
CA ALA A 48 5.61 -13.17 21.04
C ALA A 48 4.71 -13.78 22.14
N ARG A 49 3.93 -12.95 22.83
CA ARG A 49 2.97 -13.38 23.84
C ARG A 49 1.58 -13.51 23.21
N PRO A 50 0.83 -14.57 23.53
CA PRO A 50 -0.51 -14.75 22.97
C PRO A 50 -1.44 -13.62 23.45
N VAL A 51 -2.22 -13.09 22.52
CA VAL A 51 -3.31 -12.14 22.78
C VAL A 51 -4.61 -12.66 22.18
N ARG A 52 -5.72 -11.96 22.43
CA ARG A 52 -7.03 -12.33 21.88
C ARG A 52 -7.06 -12.08 20.37
N ASP A 53 -7.80 -12.89 19.61
CA ASP A 53 -8.03 -12.71 18.16
C ASP A 53 -8.44 -11.29 17.77
N ILE A 54 -9.28 -10.64 18.57
CA ILE A 54 -9.71 -9.26 18.32
C ILE A 54 -8.53 -8.27 18.33
N THR A 55 -7.48 -8.55 19.09
CA THR A 55 -6.25 -7.73 19.11
C THR A 55 -5.51 -7.88 17.80
N TYR A 56 -5.37 -9.11 17.28
CA TYR A 56 -4.78 -9.35 15.97
C TYR A 56 -5.57 -8.68 14.85
N GLY A 57 -6.90 -8.85 14.84
CA GLY A 57 -7.76 -8.19 13.84
C GLY A 57 -7.74 -6.66 13.88
N LYS A 58 -7.39 -6.05 15.02
CA LYS A 58 -7.22 -4.60 15.15
C LYS A 58 -5.90 -4.08 14.57
N ILE A 59 -4.83 -4.87 14.60
CA ILE A 59 -3.51 -4.45 14.09
C ILE A 59 -3.34 -4.71 12.59
N GLU A 60 -3.99 -5.74 12.05
CA GLU A 60 -3.98 -6.08 10.61
C GLU A 60 -4.22 -4.87 9.69
N PRO A 61 -5.31 -4.09 9.85
CA PRO A 61 -5.56 -2.95 8.97
C PRO A 61 -4.53 -1.83 9.13
N VAL A 62 -3.95 -1.65 10.32
CA VAL A 62 -2.92 -0.63 10.58
C VAL A 62 -1.60 -1.00 9.91
N LEU A 63 -1.29 -2.30 9.87
CA LEU A 63 -0.11 -2.86 9.20
C LEU A 63 -0.26 -2.94 7.67
N GLY A 64 -1.48 -2.73 7.16
CA GLY A 64 -1.83 -2.92 5.75
C GLY A 64 -1.89 -4.40 5.35
N TRP A 65 -2.20 -5.28 6.29
CA TRP A 65 -2.36 -6.72 6.06
C TRP A 65 -3.81 -7.09 5.79
N ALA A 66 -4.00 -8.21 5.08
CA ALA A 66 -5.33 -8.77 4.88
C ALA A 66 -5.96 -9.22 6.21
N THR A 67 -7.28 -9.14 6.30
CA THR A 67 -8.05 -9.66 7.44
C THR A 67 -7.78 -11.15 7.61
N GLY A 68 -7.35 -11.57 8.80
CA GLY A 68 -7.01 -12.95 9.11
C GLY A 68 -5.55 -13.35 8.83
N ALA A 69 -4.72 -12.46 8.28
CA ALA A 69 -3.32 -12.74 8.00
C ALA A 69 -2.53 -13.13 9.27
N CYS A 70 -2.81 -12.51 10.43
CA CYS A 70 -2.18 -12.92 11.69
C CYS A 70 -2.56 -14.36 12.06
N ARG A 71 -3.81 -14.76 11.80
CA ARG A 71 -4.28 -16.12 12.08
C ARG A 71 -3.62 -17.14 11.16
N GLU A 72 -3.39 -16.81 9.89
CA GLU A 72 -2.68 -17.67 8.94
C GLU A 72 -1.22 -17.93 9.35
N VAL A 73 -0.54 -16.89 9.85
CA VAL A 73 0.82 -17.04 10.40
C VAL A 73 0.79 -17.93 11.66
N LEU A 74 -0.19 -17.73 12.53
CA LEU A 74 -0.35 -18.51 13.77
C LEU A 74 -0.75 -19.98 13.52
N SER A 75 -1.49 -20.27 12.45
CA SER A 75 -1.86 -21.63 12.05
C SER A 75 -0.73 -22.36 11.32
N GLY A 76 0.35 -21.66 10.96
CA GLY A 76 1.47 -22.21 10.19
C GLY A 76 1.13 -22.45 8.71
N ALA A 77 0.02 -21.89 8.21
CA ALA A 77 -0.44 -22.10 6.84
C ALA A 77 0.08 -21.06 5.84
N GLY A 78 0.73 -19.98 6.30
CA GLY A 78 1.19 -18.87 5.44
C GLY A 78 2.64 -18.46 5.66
N GLU A 79 3.35 -18.21 4.56
CA GLU A 79 4.56 -17.38 4.50
C GLU A 79 4.17 -15.93 4.21
N ALA A 80 4.81 -14.99 4.91
CA ALA A 80 4.70 -13.52 4.81
C ALA A 80 3.27 -12.94 4.64
N PRO A 81 2.69 -12.25 5.64
CA PRO A 81 1.33 -11.70 5.57
C PRO A 81 1.16 -10.81 4.34
N VAL A 82 0.27 -11.24 3.45
CA VAL A 82 0.04 -10.63 2.14
C VAL A 82 -0.31 -9.16 2.36
N THR A 83 0.55 -8.28 1.88
CA THR A 83 0.30 -6.84 1.92
C THR A 83 -0.93 -6.60 1.06
N MET A 84 -2.03 -6.15 1.67
CA MET A 84 -3.03 -5.46 0.87
C MET A 84 -2.34 -4.18 0.43
N THR A 85 -1.78 -4.18 -0.77
CA THR A 85 -1.77 -2.97 -1.58
C THR A 85 -3.25 -2.63 -1.72
N SER A 86 -3.79 -1.91 -0.74
CA SER A 86 -5.08 -1.26 -0.82
C SER A 86 -4.87 -0.12 -1.80
N SER A 87 -4.70 -0.54 -3.05
CA SER A 87 -4.75 0.30 -4.20
C SER A 87 -6.22 0.73 -4.23
N LYS A 88 -6.50 1.90 -3.65
CA LYS A 88 -7.74 2.64 -3.92
C LYS A 88 -7.92 2.96 -5.41
N HIS A 89 -6.93 2.61 -6.22
CA HIS A 89 -6.93 2.58 -7.67
C HIS A 89 -6.91 1.10 -8.05
N GLY A 90 -7.89 0.63 -8.83
CA GLY A 90 -8.02 -0.78 -9.20
C GLY A 90 -6.72 -1.40 -9.71
N ALA A 91 -6.69 -2.74 -9.76
CA ALA A 91 -5.53 -3.53 -10.19
C ALA A 91 -4.78 -2.86 -11.36
N PRO A 92 -3.43 -2.83 -11.35
CA PRO A 92 -2.68 -2.32 -12.49
C PRO A 92 -3.12 -3.13 -13.71
N ARG A 93 -3.96 -2.51 -14.54
CA ARG A 93 -4.37 -3.11 -15.80
C ARG A 93 -3.06 -3.29 -16.57
N ALA A 94 -2.86 -4.45 -17.19
CA ALA A 94 -1.83 -4.55 -18.22
C ALA A 94 -2.30 -3.67 -19.38
N VAL A 95 -1.96 -2.39 -19.31
CA VAL A 95 -2.38 -1.38 -20.26
C VAL A 95 -1.33 -1.38 -21.37
N SER A 96 -1.75 -1.55 -22.62
CA SER A 96 -0.85 -1.33 -23.74
C SER A 96 -0.28 0.09 -23.66
N PRO A 97 0.96 0.34 -24.10
CA PRO A 97 1.60 1.65 -23.91
C PRO A 97 0.75 2.84 -24.41
N GLU A 98 -0.08 2.62 -25.43
CA GLU A 98 -0.97 3.62 -26.03
C GLU A 98 -2.14 3.99 -25.11
N VAL A 99 -2.72 2.99 -24.43
CA VAL A 99 -3.82 3.24 -23.48
C VAL A 99 -3.27 3.89 -22.20
N PHE A 100 -2.03 3.56 -21.80
CA PHE A 100 -1.38 4.17 -20.64
C PHE A 100 -1.04 5.63 -20.88
N GLN A 101 -0.54 5.95 -22.08
CA GLN A 101 -0.31 7.33 -22.50
C GLN A 101 -1.62 8.14 -22.46
N ARG A 102 -2.72 7.60 -23.01
CA ARG A 102 -4.02 8.29 -23.01
C ARG A 102 -4.53 8.56 -21.58
N ASP A 103 -4.40 7.60 -20.69
CA ASP A 103 -4.87 7.74 -19.31
C ASP A 103 -4.05 8.80 -18.53
N ILE A 104 -2.74 8.89 -18.78
CA ILE A 104 -1.88 9.95 -18.22
C ILE A 104 -2.32 11.32 -18.76
N GLU A 105 -2.53 11.42 -20.06
CA GLU A 105 -2.95 12.67 -20.70
C GLU A 105 -4.28 13.19 -20.12
N GLU A 106 -5.24 12.30 -19.89
CA GLU A 106 -6.54 12.62 -19.31
C GLU A 106 -6.42 13.04 -17.83
N ALA A 107 -5.59 12.34 -17.06
CA ALA A 107 -5.34 12.67 -15.65
C ALA A 107 -4.67 14.06 -15.49
N VAL A 108 -3.69 14.38 -16.33
CA VAL A 108 -3.04 15.70 -16.34
C VAL A 108 -4.02 16.80 -16.70
N GLN A 109 -4.91 16.55 -17.67
CA GLN A 109 -5.94 17.51 -18.07
C GLN A 109 -6.96 17.76 -16.94
N ALA A 110 -7.43 16.70 -16.28
CA ALA A 110 -8.34 16.83 -15.13
C ALA A 110 -7.69 17.58 -13.96
N ALA A 111 -6.40 17.33 -13.70
CA ALA A 111 -5.64 18.03 -12.66
C ALA A 111 -5.43 19.51 -13.01
N ALA A 112 -5.11 19.84 -14.26
CA ALA A 112 -4.92 21.23 -14.72
C ALA A 112 -6.21 22.06 -14.62
N ILE A 113 -7.36 21.48 -14.97
CA ILE A 113 -8.67 22.11 -14.80
C ILE A 113 -8.96 22.39 -13.31
N THR A 114 -8.58 21.47 -12.44
CA THR A 114 -8.83 21.58 -10.99
C THR A 114 -7.88 22.54 -10.28
N ALA A 115 -6.63 22.64 -10.74
CA ALA A 115 -5.58 23.38 -10.06
C ALA A 115 -5.61 24.90 -10.30
N THR A 116 -6.31 25.39 -11.33
CA THR A 116 -6.25 26.80 -11.74
C THR A 116 -7.48 27.26 -12.51
N ASP A 117 -8.11 28.35 -12.06
CA ASP A 117 -9.31 28.93 -12.68
C ASP A 117 -9.04 29.73 -13.98
N ASN A 118 -7.76 30.01 -14.32
CA ASN A 118 -7.38 30.91 -15.42
C ASN A 118 -6.51 30.28 -16.53
N LEU A 119 -6.46 28.95 -16.66
CA LEU A 119 -5.74 28.33 -17.77
C LEU A 119 -6.54 28.41 -19.07
N THR A 120 -5.91 28.93 -20.14
CA THR A 120 -6.50 28.84 -21.48
C THR A 120 -6.33 27.44 -22.06
N THR A 121 -7.17 27.05 -23.03
CA THR A 121 -7.04 25.75 -23.73
C THR A 121 -5.66 25.55 -24.38
N ALA A 122 -5.01 26.64 -24.81
CA ALA A 122 -3.67 26.61 -25.38
C ALA A 122 -2.61 26.27 -24.32
N ASP A 123 -2.75 26.80 -23.11
CA ASP A 123 -1.83 26.55 -21.99
C ASP A 123 -1.96 25.11 -21.48
N VAL A 124 -3.19 24.59 -21.40
CA VAL A 124 -3.44 23.18 -21.06
C VAL A 124 -2.78 22.25 -22.08
N ARG A 125 -2.88 22.55 -23.38
CA ARG A 125 -2.24 21.74 -24.43
C ARG A 125 -0.71 21.75 -24.33
N LYS A 126 -0.11 22.92 -24.08
CA LYS A 126 1.35 23.03 -23.89
C LYS A 126 1.83 22.28 -22.65
N LEU A 127 1.11 22.38 -21.54
CA LEU A 127 1.41 21.65 -20.31
C LEU A 127 1.34 20.14 -20.53
N LYS A 128 0.28 19.67 -21.19
CA LYS A 128 0.11 18.27 -21.59
C LYS A 128 1.31 17.78 -22.40
N GLN A 129 1.71 18.51 -23.44
CA GLN A 129 2.86 18.16 -24.26
C GLN A 129 4.16 18.08 -23.45
N HIS A 130 4.40 19.05 -22.57
CA HIS A 130 5.61 19.09 -21.73
C HIS A 130 5.69 17.92 -20.75
N VAL A 131 4.58 17.53 -20.14
CA VAL A 131 4.54 16.41 -19.18
C VAL A 131 4.79 15.08 -19.89
N VAL A 132 4.11 14.84 -21.02
CA VAL A 132 4.31 13.61 -21.80
C VAL A 132 5.76 13.48 -22.27
N GLU A 133 6.36 14.58 -22.72
CA GLU A 133 7.75 14.59 -23.18
C GLU A 133 8.74 14.32 -22.04
N GLU A 134 8.53 14.90 -20.86
CA GLU A 134 9.39 14.66 -19.69
C GLU A 134 9.27 13.21 -19.20
N LEU A 135 8.08 12.60 -19.29
CA LEU A 135 7.89 11.18 -18.95
C LEU A 135 8.56 10.24 -19.95
N ARG A 136 8.54 10.56 -21.25
CA ARG A 136 9.34 9.85 -22.27
C ARG A 136 10.83 9.96 -22.01
N ARG A 137 11.33 11.17 -21.77
CA ARG A 137 12.74 11.43 -21.46
C ARG A 137 13.24 10.62 -20.26
N ARG A 138 12.39 10.39 -19.27
CA ARG A 138 12.69 9.61 -18.07
C ARG A 138 12.50 8.10 -18.23
N GLY A 139 12.06 7.64 -19.41
CA GLY A 139 11.87 6.22 -19.73
C GLY A 139 10.57 5.60 -19.19
N TYR A 140 9.61 6.43 -18.76
CA TYR A 140 8.30 5.95 -18.30
C TYR A 140 7.28 5.76 -19.44
N LEU A 141 7.55 6.33 -20.62
CA LEU A 141 6.74 6.19 -21.83
C LEU A 141 7.62 5.77 -23.00
N PRO A 142 7.11 4.94 -23.94
CA PRO A 142 7.85 4.56 -25.14
C PRO A 142 8.12 5.78 -26.05
N PRO A 143 9.15 5.71 -26.91
CA PRO A 143 9.38 6.73 -27.93
C PRO A 143 8.15 6.84 -28.83
N ALA A 144 7.85 8.05 -29.30
CA ALA A 144 6.74 8.26 -30.21
C ALA A 144 6.94 7.39 -31.46
N GLU A 145 6.08 6.40 -31.66
CA GLU A 145 6.06 5.59 -32.88
C GLU A 145 5.77 6.54 -34.03
N THR A 146 6.75 6.72 -34.90
CA THR A 146 6.56 7.38 -36.18
C THR A 146 5.88 6.34 -37.07
N ALA A 147 4.56 6.44 -37.18
CA ALA A 147 3.82 5.67 -38.18
C ALA A 147 4.20 6.20 -39.56
N ASP A 148 4.81 5.33 -40.37
CA ASP A 148 5.01 5.48 -41.83
C ASP A 148 3.66 5.38 -42.56
#